data_AF-A0A2J7QVP1-F1
#
_entry.id   AF-A0A2J7QVP1-F1
#
_cell.length_a   1.000
_cell.length_b   1.000
_cell.length_c   1.000
_cell.angle_alpha   90.00
_cell.angle_beta   90.00
_cell.angle_gamma   90.00
#
_symmetry.space_group_name_H-M   'P 1'
#
loop_
_entity.id
_entity.type
_entity.pdbx_description
1 polymer ?
#
loop_
_entity_poly.entity_id
_entity_poly.type
_entity_poly.pdbx_seq_one_letter_code
_entity_poly.pdbx_strand_id
1 'polypeptide(L)'
;MRFGGAHNFLLRVVLVLLLTETLGFFRCNLDTTDKMFFPDQVNYLRVWTSRCSCADRIYWPPDDMCYEEGKQGPCAVGRVLVFDRRKIEPRCENVYQH
;
A
#
# COMPACT_ATOMS: atom_id res chain seq x y z
N MET A 1 3.81 44.34 -30.37
CA MET A 1 3.30 42.96 -30.42
C MET A 1 3.58 42.29 -29.07
N ARG A 2 2.54 41.92 -28.33
CA ARG A 2 2.63 41.38 -26.96
C ARG A 2 3.09 39.92 -26.99
N PHE A 3 4.38 39.65 -26.76
CA PHE A 3 4.87 38.31 -26.40
C PHE A 3 4.77 38.11 -24.87
N GLY A 4 3.55 38.18 -24.33
CA GLY A 4 3.27 38.06 -22.89
C GLY A 4 2.58 36.75 -22.47
N GLY A 5 2.43 35.80 -23.40
CA GLY A 5 1.66 34.55 -23.18
C GLY A 5 2.51 33.32 -22.83
N ALA A 6 3.73 33.22 -23.37
CA ALA A 6 4.54 31.99 -23.23
C ALA A 6 5.16 31.84 -21.82
N HIS A 7 5.59 32.94 -21.20
CA HIS A 7 6.23 32.90 -19.88
C HIS A 7 5.25 32.50 -18.77
N ASN A 8 4.02 33.05 -18.79
CA ASN A 8 2.95 32.69 -17.86
C ASN A 8 2.45 31.24 -18.07
N PHE A 9 2.48 30.74 -19.31
CA PHE A 9 2.12 29.35 -19.60
C PHE A 9 3.18 28.39 -19.07
N LEU A 10 4.46 28.66 -19.33
CA LEU A 10 5.57 27.85 -18.81
C LEU A 10 5.61 27.86 -17.28
N LEU A 11 5.40 29.00 -16.64
CA LEU A 11 5.28 29.10 -15.18
C LEU A 11 4.10 28.28 -14.63
N ARG A 12 2.95 28.27 -15.32
CA ARG A 12 1.81 27.43 -14.92
C ARG A 12 2.08 25.94 -15.14
N VAL A 13 2.74 25.56 -16.22
CA VAL A 13 3.11 24.16 -16.48
C VAL A 13 4.13 23.67 -15.46
N VAL A 14 5.15 24.47 -15.14
CA VAL A 14 6.14 24.16 -14.10
C VAL A 14 5.46 24.09 -12.72
N LEU A 15 4.55 25.00 -12.40
CA LEU A 15 3.79 24.96 -11.15
C LEU A 15 2.91 23.71 -11.05
N VAL A 16 2.22 23.33 -12.13
CA VAL A 16 1.41 22.10 -12.16
C VAL A 16 2.31 20.87 -12.02
N LEU A 17 3.44 20.80 -12.74
CA LEU A 17 4.38 19.68 -12.63
C LEU A 17 4.94 19.55 -11.21
N LEU A 18 5.41 20.65 -10.60
CA LEU A 18 5.89 20.67 -9.22
C LEU A 18 4.80 20.29 -8.19
N LEU A 19 3.54 20.62 -8.47
CA LEU A 19 2.39 20.22 -7.64
C LEU A 19 1.92 18.77 -7.91
N THR A 20 2.18 18.21 -9.10
CA THR A 20 1.84 16.81 -9.41
C THR A 20 2.89 15.82 -8.91
N GLU A 21 4.16 16.24 -8.76
CA GLU A 21 5.23 15.42 -8.16
C GLU A 21 4.92 15.03 -6.69
N THR A 22 4.04 15.77 -6.00
CA THR A 22 3.60 15.46 -4.63
C THR A 22 2.35 14.56 -4.59
N LEU A 23 1.61 14.46 -5.69
CA LEU A 23 0.43 13.60 -5.81
C LEU A 23 0.76 12.22 -6.41
N GLY A 24 1.93 12.07 -7.05
CA GLY A 24 2.48 10.78 -7.47
C GLY A 24 3.12 9.94 -6.36
N PHE A 25 3.23 10.48 -5.14
CA PHE A 25 4.01 9.89 -4.04
C PHE A 25 3.25 8.91 -3.14
N PHE A 26 1.94 8.70 -3.36
CA PHE A 26 1.17 7.65 -2.66
C PHE A 26 1.30 6.27 -3.31
N ARG A 27 2.46 5.95 -3.90
CA ARG A 27 2.77 4.55 -4.20
C ARG A 27 3.07 3.87 -2.87
N CYS A 28 2.33 2.82 -2.55
CA CYS A 28 2.65 1.97 -1.40
C CYS A 28 4.10 1.55 -1.56
N ASN A 29 4.97 1.96 -0.63
CA ASN A 29 6.33 1.43 -0.54
C ASN A 29 6.20 0.00 0.01
N LEU A 30 5.66 -0.89 -0.84
CA LEU A 30 5.84 -2.31 -0.65
C LEU A 30 7.33 -2.53 -0.92
N ASP A 31 8.11 -2.66 0.15
CA ASP A 31 9.54 -2.92 0.04
C ASP A 31 9.72 -4.32 -0.57
N THR A 32 9.79 -4.35 -1.91
CA THR A 32 10.03 -5.55 -2.71
C THR A 32 11.53 -5.80 -2.91
N THR A 33 12.39 -5.08 -2.19
CA THR A 33 13.84 -5.33 -2.28
C THR A 33 14.12 -6.70 -1.63
N ASP A 34 14.58 -7.65 -2.46
CA ASP A 34 15.04 -9.00 -2.12
C ASP A 34 14.04 -10.11 -1.74
N LYS A 35 12.92 -10.27 -2.45
CA LYS A 35 12.15 -11.54 -2.37
C LYS A 35 11.81 -12.11 -3.74
N MET A 36 12.30 -13.34 -3.96
CA MET A 36 12.03 -14.14 -5.15
C MET A 36 10.61 -14.69 -5.05
N PHE A 37 9.64 -13.93 -5.57
CA PHE A 37 8.23 -14.30 -5.52
C PHE A 37 7.89 -15.30 -6.62
N PHE A 38 7.28 -16.42 -6.24
CA PHE A 38 6.61 -17.32 -7.17
C PHE A 38 5.30 -16.66 -7.69
N PRO A 39 4.80 -17.00 -8.90
CA PRO A 39 3.68 -16.29 -9.54
C PRO A 39 2.36 -16.29 -8.73
N ASP A 40 2.18 -17.26 -7.83
CA ASP A 40 1.07 -17.36 -6.89
C ASP A 40 1.11 -16.25 -5.80
N GLN A 41 2.30 -15.90 -5.29
CA GLN A 41 2.47 -14.85 -4.28
C GLN A 41 2.26 -13.44 -4.85
N VAL A 42 2.59 -13.22 -6.13
CA VAL A 42 2.45 -11.93 -6.80
C VAL A 42 0.99 -11.50 -6.93
N ASN A 43 0.08 -12.46 -7.11
CA ASN A 43 -1.34 -12.16 -7.25
C ASN A 43 -1.91 -11.54 -5.96
N TYR A 44 -1.54 -12.09 -4.80
CA TYR A 44 -1.97 -11.55 -3.52
C TYR A 44 -1.50 -10.10 -3.32
N LEU A 45 -0.22 -9.82 -3.60
CA LEU A 45 0.33 -8.46 -3.47
C LEU A 45 -0.35 -7.44 -4.38
N ARG A 46 -0.69 -7.86 -5.61
CA ARG A 46 -1.43 -7.02 -6.55
C ARG A 46 -2.82 -6.67 -6.01
N VAL A 47 -3.56 -7.68 -5.53
CA VAL A 47 -4.90 -7.48 -4.97
C VAL A 47 -4.82 -6.58 -3.75
N TRP A 48 -3.92 -6.88 -2.81
CA TRP A 48 -3.70 -6.07 -1.61
C TRP A 48 -3.43 -4.60 -1.96
N THR A 49 -2.46 -4.32 -2.82
CA THR A 49 -2.09 -2.94 -3.22
C THR A 49 -3.24 -2.24 -3.96
N SER A 50 -4.13 -2.98 -4.63
CA SER A 50 -5.28 -2.41 -5.34
C SER A 50 -6.50 -2.14 -4.45
N ARG A 51 -6.68 -2.94 -3.39
CA ARG A 51 -7.87 -2.94 -2.51
C ARG A 51 -7.65 -2.13 -1.24
N CYS A 52 -6.48 -2.24 -0.64
CA CYS A 52 -6.16 -1.56 0.61
C CYS A 52 -5.33 -0.31 0.36
N SER A 53 -5.60 0.74 1.13
CA SER A 53 -4.71 1.89 1.20
C SER A 53 -3.36 1.47 1.82
N CYS A 54 -2.28 2.14 1.41
CA CYS A 54 -0.89 1.87 1.82
C CYS A 54 -0.57 2.03 3.31
N ALA A 55 -1.60 2.20 4.16
CA ALA A 55 -1.45 2.15 5.61
C ALA A 55 -1.14 0.70 6.03
N ASP A 56 -0.73 0.51 7.29
CA ASP A 56 -0.44 -0.78 7.95
C ASP A 56 -1.68 -1.70 8.03
N ARG A 57 -2.31 -1.97 6.89
CA ARG A 57 -3.55 -2.71 6.72
C ARG A 57 -3.27 -3.89 5.82
N ILE A 58 -3.68 -5.06 6.27
CA ILE A 58 -3.53 -6.34 5.60
C ILE A 58 -4.84 -6.70 4.92
N TYR A 59 -4.76 -7.11 3.67
CA TYR A 59 -5.88 -7.67 2.93
C TYR A 59 -6.28 -9.05 3.49
N TRP A 60 -7.56 -9.31 3.69
CA TRP A 60 -8.08 -10.60 4.14
C TRP A 60 -8.93 -11.22 3.04
N PRO A 61 -8.45 -12.28 2.36
CA PRO A 61 -9.17 -12.89 1.24
C PRO A 61 -10.58 -13.41 1.56
N PRO A 62 -10.86 -14.00 2.75
CA PRO A 62 -12.18 -14.57 3.04
C PRO A 62 -13.37 -13.61 2.98
N ASP A 63 -13.17 -12.34 3.30
CA ASP A 63 -14.24 -11.32 3.30
C ASP A 63 -13.94 -10.11 2.39
N ASP A 64 -12.82 -10.13 1.67
CA ASP A 64 -12.36 -9.06 0.76
C ASP A 64 -12.13 -7.71 1.48
N MET A 65 -11.85 -7.73 2.79
CA MET A 65 -11.67 -6.54 3.62
C MET A 65 -10.20 -6.30 4.00
N CYS A 66 -9.91 -5.09 4.49
CA CYS A 66 -8.58 -4.69 4.94
C CYS A 66 -8.59 -4.37 6.44
N TYR A 67 -7.66 -4.96 7.18
CA TYR A 67 -7.58 -4.87 8.64
C TYR A 67 -6.22 -4.39 9.09
N GLU A 68 -6.15 -3.62 10.18
CA GLU A 68 -4.88 -3.14 10.72
C GLU A 68 -3.99 -4.30 11.20
N GLU A 69 -2.71 -4.26 10.84
CA GLU A 69 -1.68 -5.17 11.35
C GLU A 69 -1.51 -4.96 12.87
N GLY A 70 -1.36 -6.05 13.61
CA GLY A 70 -1.24 -6.04 15.07
C GLY A 70 -2.55 -5.80 15.83
N LYS A 71 -3.69 -5.64 15.15
CA LYS A 71 -5.02 -5.58 15.76
C LYS A 71 -5.75 -6.91 15.65
N GLN A 72 -6.85 -7.07 16.39
CA GLN A 72 -7.64 -8.30 16.35
C GLN A 72 -8.13 -8.64 14.93
N GLY A 73 -8.66 -7.64 14.21
CA GLY A 73 -9.15 -7.83 12.85
C GLY A 73 -10.18 -8.98 12.75
N PRO A 74 -10.06 -9.87 11.75
CA PRO A 74 -10.95 -11.03 11.57
C PRO A 74 -10.59 -12.21 12.48
N CYS A 75 -9.53 -12.09 13.30
CA CYS A 75 -9.10 -13.14 14.20
C CYS A 75 -10.02 -13.28 15.42
N ALA A 76 -10.02 -14.47 16.01
CA ALA A 76 -10.70 -14.73 17.27
C ALA A 76 -10.14 -13.87 18.42
N VAL A 77 -10.95 -13.67 19.46
CA VAL A 77 -10.54 -12.95 20.67
C VAL A 77 -9.25 -13.54 21.26
N GLY A 78 -8.32 -12.69 21.65
CA GLY A 78 -7.00 -13.09 22.16
C GLY A 78 -5.94 -13.33 21.08
N ARG A 79 -6.27 -13.07 19.81
CA ARG A 79 -5.35 -13.14 18.68
C ARG A 79 -5.31 -11.81 17.92
N VAL A 80 -4.19 -11.57 17.26
CA VAL A 80 -3.96 -10.41 16.40
C VAL A 80 -3.60 -10.85 15.00
N LEU A 81 -4.00 -10.04 14.03
CA LEU A 81 -3.66 -10.21 12.63
C LEU A 81 -2.23 -9.73 12.39
N VAL A 82 -1.40 -10.59 11.82
CA VAL A 82 -0.01 -10.28 11.46
C VAL A 82 0.26 -10.74 10.04
N PHE A 83 1.17 -10.07 9.34
CA PHE A 83 1.53 -10.46 7.98
C PHE A 83 2.81 -11.31 7.95
N ASP A 84 2.71 -12.55 7.48
CA ASP A 84 3.90 -13.37 7.24
C ASP A 84 4.59 -12.90 5.96
N ARG A 85 5.61 -12.05 6.12
CA ARG A 85 6.40 -11.50 5.02
C ARG A 85 7.24 -12.54 4.28
N ARG A 86 7.38 -13.78 4.79
CA ARG A 86 8.11 -14.87 4.11
C ARG A 86 7.18 -15.65 3.18
N LYS A 87 5.96 -15.92 3.64
CA LYS A 87 4.94 -16.64 2.86
C LYS A 87 4.07 -15.73 2.00
N ILE A 88 4.03 -14.44 2.33
CA ILE A 88 3.12 -13.46 1.73
C ILE A 88 1.67 -13.82 2.04
N GLU A 89 1.39 -14.10 3.31
CA GLU A 89 0.10 -14.56 3.78
C GLU A 89 -0.31 -13.85 5.08
N PRO A 90 -1.59 -13.50 5.25
CA PRO A 90 -2.11 -12.99 6.50
C PRO A 90 -2.34 -14.15 7.48
N ARG A 91 -1.92 -13.99 8.74
CA ARG A 91 -2.10 -15.02 9.77
C ARG A 91 -2.55 -14.42 11.09
N CYS A 92 -3.26 -15.22 11.89
CA CYS A 92 -3.61 -14.85 13.25
C CYS A 92 -2.57 -15.39 14.25
N GLU A 93 -2.06 -14.53 15.12
CA GLU A 93 -1.07 -14.86 16.15
C GLU A 93 -1.64 -14.63 17.55
N ASN A 94 -1.24 -15.44 18.53
CA ASN A 94 -1.72 -15.30 19.90
C ASN A 94 -1.01 -14.13 20.60
N VAL A 95 -1.75 -13.35 21.37
CA VAL A 95 -1.19 -12.20 22.13
C VAL A 95 -0.40 -12.66 23.36
N TYR A 96 -0.74 -13.82 23.93
CA TYR A 96 -0.21 -14.30 25.22
C TYR A 96 1.10 -15.10 25.12
N GLN A 97 1.97 -14.80 24.15
CA GLN A 97 3.16 -15.60 23.89
C GLN A 97 4.48 -14.94 24.34
N HIS A 98 4.40 -14.05 25.34
CA HIS A 98 5.53 -13.52 26.09
C HIS A 98 5.38 -13.79 27.58
#